data_AF-A0A535PGP6-F1
#
_entry.id   AF-A0A535PGP6-F1
#
_cell.length_a   1.000
_cell.length_b   1.000
_cell.length_c   1.000
_cell.angle_alpha   90.00
_cell.angle_beta   90.00
_cell.angle_gamma   90.00
#
_symmetry.space_group_name_H-M   'P 1'
#
loop_
_entity.id
_entity.type
_entity.pdbx_description
1 polymer ?
#
loop_
_entity_poly.entity_id
_entity_poly.type
_entity_poly.pdbx_seq_one_letter_code
_entity_poly.pdbx_strand_id
1 'polypeptide(L)'
;SIVGAEGTFTVRPEKIHLADPDATVGADESSARGRIRSVVYLGSDTRYVVALDAGGELVVTQQNLATSSMEALAAQGKAVRLIWKRQHNFPVTG
;
A
#
# COMPACT_ATOMS: atom_id res chain seq x y z
N SER A 1 -12.18 -10.77 -7.13
CA SER A 1 -12.80 -9.44 -7.06
C SER A 1 -12.45 -8.84 -5.71
N ILE A 2 -11.54 -7.86 -5.68
CA ILE A 2 -11.25 -7.06 -4.49
C ILE A 2 -12.11 -5.82 -4.65
N VAL A 3 -13.10 -5.66 -3.76
CA VAL A 3 -14.18 -4.66 -3.80
C VAL A 3 -15.16 -4.85 -4.99
N GLY A 4 -16.42 -5.14 -4.70
CA GLY A 4 -17.47 -5.43 -5.69
C GLY A 4 -17.94 -4.27 -6.58
N ALA A 5 -17.02 -3.48 -7.13
CA ALA A 5 -17.23 -2.58 -8.26
C ALA A 5 -15.89 -2.35 -8.97
N GLU A 6 -15.83 -2.62 -10.28
CA GLU A 6 -14.70 -2.18 -11.11
C GLU A 6 -14.68 -0.65 -11.14
N GLY A 7 -13.62 -0.04 -10.60
CA GLY A 7 -13.46 1.40 -10.56
C GLY A 7 -12.05 1.80 -10.16
N THR A 8 -11.53 2.86 -10.76
CA THR A 8 -10.25 3.45 -10.38
C THR A 8 -10.46 4.34 -9.17
N PHE A 9 -9.99 3.89 -8.01
CA PHE A 9 -10.00 4.68 -6.78
C PHE A 9 -8.60 5.18 -6.50
N THR A 10 -8.45 6.49 -6.27
CA THR A 10 -7.19 7.04 -5.76
C THR A 10 -7.25 7.05 -4.25
N VAL A 11 -6.31 6.35 -3.63
CA VAL A 11 -6.03 6.46 -2.21
C VAL A 11 -4.72 7.23 -2.09
N ARG A 12 -4.69 8.23 -1.21
CA ARG A 12 -3.47 8.98 -0.93
C ARG A 12 -2.37 8.02 -0.45
N PRO A 13 -1.18 7.98 -1.08
CA PRO A 13 -0.12 7.04 -0.73
C PRO A 13 0.28 7.02 0.74
N GLU A 14 0.23 8.18 1.40
CA GLU A 14 0.55 8.37 2.82
C GLU A 14 -0.56 7.87 3.78
N LYS A 15 -1.73 7.52 3.26
CA LYS A 15 -2.85 6.97 4.02
C LYS A 15 -2.95 5.44 3.95
N ILE A 16 -2.03 4.82 3.22
CA ILE A 16 -1.96 3.37 3.06
C ILE A 16 -0.92 2.84 4.03
N HIS A 17 -1.30 1.86 4.83
CA HIS A 17 -0.42 1.15 5.73
C HIS A 17 -0.01 -0.19 5.09
N LEU A 18 1.28 -0.52 5.14
CA LEU A 18 1.80 -1.84 4.81
C LEU A 18 1.80 -2.71 6.06
N ALA A 19 1.07 -3.81 6.02
CA ALA A 19 1.00 -4.79 7.08
C ALA A 19 1.40 -6.19 6.55
N ASP A 20 1.54 -7.12 7.49
CA ASP A 20 1.70 -8.54 7.16
C ASP A 20 0.54 -9.04 6.26
N PRO A 21 0.77 -9.95 5.29
CA PRO A 21 -0.27 -10.53 4.45
C PRO A 21 -1.52 -11.05 5.19
N ASP A 22 -1.33 -11.50 6.44
CA ASP A 22 -2.36 -12.09 7.29
C ASP A 22 -2.92 -11.11 8.32
N ALA A 23 -2.51 -9.83 8.26
CA ALA A 23 -3.05 -8.79 9.12
C ALA A 23 -4.58 -8.68 9.02
N THR A 24 -5.21 -8.50 10.18
CA THR A 24 -6.66 -8.30 10.29
C THR A 24 -7.03 -6.92 9.74
N VAL A 25 -8.17 -6.83 9.07
CA VAL A 25 -8.69 -5.59 8.48
C VAL A 25 -9.93 -5.17 9.26
N GLY A 26 -9.95 -3.92 9.71
CA GLY A 26 -11.09 -3.34 10.42
C GLY A 26 -12.33 -3.23 9.56
N ALA A 27 -13.50 -3.14 10.20
CA ALA A 27 -14.78 -3.02 9.49
C ALA A 27 -14.88 -1.72 8.64
N ASP A 28 -14.18 -0.66 9.06
CA ASP A 28 -14.12 0.64 8.37
C ASP A 28 -12.93 0.75 7.40
N GLU A 29 -12.24 -0.36 7.14
CA GLU A 29 -11.04 -0.42 6.32
C GLU A 29 -11.25 -1.17 5.01
N SER A 30 -10.48 -0.75 4.02
CA SER A 30 -10.29 -1.45 2.76
C SER A 30 -8.90 -2.07 2.76
N SER A 31 -8.74 -3.17 2.03
CA SER A 31 -7.43 -3.80 1.88
C SER A 31 -7.23 -4.37 0.49
N ALA A 32 -5.97 -4.45 0.09
CA ALA A 32 -5.52 -5.16 -1.08
C ALA A 32 -4.27 -5.98 -0.72
N ARG A 33 -4.13 -7.16 -1.32
CA ARG A 33 -2.92 -7.98 -1.20
C ARG A 33 -2.02 -7.71 -2.40
N GLY A 34 -0.71 -7.81 -2.17
CA GLY A 34 0.27 -7.64 -3.23
C GLY A 34 1.69 -7.95 -2.77
N ARG A 35 2.65 -7.66 -3.65
CA ARG A 35 4.07 -7.86 -3.41
C ARG A 35 4.84 -6.57 -3.68
N ILE A 36 5.75 -6.21 -2.77
CA ILE A 36 6.61 -5.04 -2.96
C ILE A 36 7.53 -5.31 -4.16
N ARG A 37 7.38 -4.54 -5.22
CA ARG A 37 8.18 -4.65 -6.44
C ARG A 37 9.46 -3.82 -6.36
N SER A 38 9.36 -2.63 -5.80
CA SER A 38 10.50 -1.74 -5.61
C SER A 38 10.35 -0.84 -4.39
N VAL A 39 11.49 -0.40 -3.89
CA VAL A 39 11.60 0.52 -2.77
C VAL A 39 12.47 1.69 -3.22
N VAL A 40 11.94 2.91 -3.14
CA VAL A 40 12.60 4.14 -3.59
C VAL A 40 12.78 5.06 -2.39
N TYR A 41 14.02 5.48 -2.15
CA TYR A 41 14.35 6.39 -1.07
C TYR A 41 14.29 7.85 -1.56
N LEU A 42 13.51 8.67 -0.88
CA LEU A 42 13.26 10.09 -1.20
C LEU A 42 13.65 10.99 -0.01
N GLY A 43 14.87 10.82 0.50
CA GLY A 43 15.39 11.64 1.60
C GLY A 43 14.78 11.29 2.96
N SER A 44 13.71 11.98 3.35
CA SER A 44 12.97 11.72 4.59
C SER A 44 11.94 10.60 4.46
N ASP A 45 11.62 10.22 3.23
CA ASP A 45 10.53 9.31 2.90
C ASP A 45 11.03 8.08 2.15
N THR A 46 10.35 6.97 2.36
CA THR A 46 10.48 5.75 1.56
C THR A 46 9.18 5.50 0.82
N ARG A 47 9.30 5.26 -0.48
CA ARG A 47 8.20 4.93 -1.37
C ARG A 47 8.27 3.45 -1.74
N TYR A 48 7.22 2.71 -1.45
CA TYR A 48 7.05 1.32 -1.84
C TYR A 48 6.12 1.25 -3.04
N VAL A 49 6.56 0.58 -4.10
CA VAL A 49 5.69 0.21 -5.22
C VAL A 49 5.26 -1.24 -5.01
N VAL A 50 3.96 -1.46 -4.93
CA VAL A 50 3.37 -2.77 -4.65
C VAL A 50 2.55 -3.22 -5.85
N ALA A 51 2.95 -4.34 -6.46
CA ALA A 51 2.14 -5.00 -7.46
C ALA A 51 1.00 -5.75 -6.77
N LEU A 52 -0.24 -5.47 -7.14
CA LEU A 52 -1.41 -6.08 -6.50
C LEU A 52 -1.74 -7.44 -7.12
N ASP A 53 -2.22 -8.36 -6.29
CA ASP A 53 -2.64 -9.70 -6.75
C ASP A 53 -3.86 -9.62 -7.68
N ALA A 54 -4.68 -8.59 -7.52
CA ALA A 54 -5.84 -8.32 -8.37
C ALA A 54 -5.48 -7.59 -9.68
N GLY A 55 -4.19 -7.31 -9.91
CA GLY A 55 -3.69 -6.50 -11.02
C GLY A 55 -3.55 -5.02 -10.68
N GLY A 56 -2.70 -4.33 -11.44
CA GLY A 56 -2.30 -2.94 -11.17
C GLY A 56 -1.20 -2.82 -10.12
N GLU A 57 -0.81 -1.57 -9.85
CA GLU A 57 0.19 -1.24 -8.84
C GLU A 57 -0.35 -0.15 -7.91
N LEU A 58 0.01 -0.23 -6.62
CA LEU A 58 -0.22 0.84 -5.66
C LEU A 58 1.10 1.34 -5.11
N VAL A 59 1.08 2.61 -4.75
CA VAL A 59 2.21 3.30 -4.15
C VAL A 59 1.88 3.58 -2.70
N VAL A 60 2.81 3.23 -1.81
CA VAL A 60 2.75 3.61 -0.40
C VAL A 60 3.94 4.49 -0.06
N THR A 61 3.72 5.55 0.71
CA THR A 61 4.79 6.43 1.19
C THR A 61 4.85 6.37 2.71
N GLN A 62 6.04 6.14 3.26
CA GLN A 62 6.29 6.05 4.70
C GLN A 62 7.47 6.94 5.07
N GLN A 63 7.31 7.79 6.09
CA GLN A 63 8.41 8.57 6.63
C GLN A 63 9.42 7.66 7.37
N ASN A 64 10.71 7.94 7.22
CA ASN A 64 11.81 7.17 7.81
C ASN A 64 12.00 7.43 9.32
N LEU A 65 10.90 7.51 10.10
CA LEU A 65 10.96 7.88 11.53
C LEU A 65 11.44 6.78 12.48
N ALA A 66 11.49 5.50 12.05
CA ALA A 66 11.92 4.39 12.92
C ALA A 66 12.50 3.16 12.20
N THR A 67 12.32 3.03 10.88
CA THR A 67 12.82 1.88 10.11
C THR A 67 14.18 2.24 9.52
N SER A 68 15.19 1.41 9.77
CA SER A 68 16.49 1.61 9.14
C SER A 68 16.35 1.45 7.62
N SER A 69 17.05 2.27 6.82
CA SER A 69 17.02 2.18 5.35
C SER A 69 17.30 0.76 4.83
N MET A 70 18.04 -0.03 5.59
CA MET A 70 18.36 -1.44 5.30
C MET A 70 17.14 -2.38 5.45
N GLU A 71 16.30 -2.17 6.47
CA GLU A 71 15.05 -2.93 6.65
C GLU A 71 14.02 -2.61 5.57
N ALA A 72 14.00 -1.36 5.09
CA ALA A 72 13.16 -0.93 3.99
C ALA A 72 13.55 -1.61 2.67
N LEU A 73 14.84 -1.64 2.32
CA LEU A 73 15.31 -2.38 1.12
C LEU A 73 15.06 -3.89 1.24
N ALA A 74 15.21 -4.46 2.44
CA ALA A 74 14.90 -5.86 2.70
C ALA A 74 13.40 -6.20 2.54
N ALA A 75 12.52 -5.20 2.41
CA ALA A 75 11.11 -5.41 2.12
C ALA A 75 10.83 -5.70 0.64
N GLN A 76 11.76 -5.42 -0.27
CA GLN A 76 11.56 -5.72 -1.69
C GLN A 76 11.32 -7.22 -1.89
N GLY A 77 10.29 -7.55 -2.67
CA GLY A 77 9.86 -8.91 -2.95
C GLY A 77 8.97 -9.52 -1.85
N LYS A 78 8.75 -8.87 -0.70
CA LYS A 78 7.85 -9.40 0.34
C LYS A 78 6.39 -9.29 -0.07
N ALA A 79 5.63 -10.33 0.26
CA ALA A 79 4.18 -10.26 0.24
C ALA A 79 3.72 -9.34 1.36
N VAL A 80 2.71 -8.51 1.09
CA VAL A 80 2.17 -7.52 2.02
C VAL A 80 0.67 -7.38 1.86
N ARG A 81 0.02 -6.88 2.91
CA ARG A 81 -1.34 -6.39 2.83
C ARG A 81 -1.33 -4.87 2.95
N LEU A 82 -1.87 -4.20 1.95
CA LEU A 82 -2.14 -2.76 2.00
C LEU A 82 -3.48 -2.57 2.70
N ILE A 83 -3.52 -1.69 3.71
CA ILE A 83 -4.72 -1.38 4.49
C ILE A 83 -4.90 0.13 4.56
N TRP A 84 -6.12 0.61 4.37
CA TRP A 84 -6.44 2.04 4.49
C TRP A 84 -7.89 2.23 4.94
N LYS A 85 -8.20 3.38 5.54
CA LYS A 85 -9.58 3.72 5.92
C LYS A 85 -10.43 3.95 4.68
N ARG A 86 -11.64 3.38 4.64
CA ARG A 86 -12.54 3.48 3.47
C ARG A 86 -12.95 4.92 3.15
N GLN A 87 -12.97 5.81 4.13
CA GLN A 87 -13.15 7.26 3.94
C GLN A 87 -12.08 7.94 3.06
N HIS A 88 -10.95 7.27 2.79
CA HIS A 88 -9.89 7.76 1.91
C HIS A 88 -10.00 7.23 0.47
N ASN A 89 -11.07 6.52 0.13
CA ASN A 89 -11.39 6.19 -1.25
C ASN A 89 -11.92 7.44 -1.94
N PHE A 90 -11.08 8.11 -2.72
CA PHE A 90 -11.53 9.17 -3.60
C PHE A 90 -11.84 8.56 -4.97
N PRO A 91 -13.08 8.66 -5.46
CA PRO A 91 -13.38 8.23 -6.82
C PRO A 91 -12.55 9.08 -7.78
N VAL A 92 -11.81 8.43 -8.67
CA VAL A 92 -11.23 9.13 -9.83
C VAL A 92 -12.36 9.27 -10.83
N THR A 93 -13.07 10.39 -10.78
CA THR A 93 -13.98 10.76 -11.87
C THR A 93 -13.09 11.11 -13.05
N GLY A 94 -13.09 10.24 -14.07
CA GLY A 94 -12.52 10.54 -15.38
C GLY A 94 -13.33 11.59 -16.12
#